data_AF-A0A6G0VVK0-F1
#
_entry.id   AF-A0A6G0VVK0-F1
#
_cell.length_a   1.000
_cell.length_b   1.000
_cell.length_c   1.000
_cell.angle_alpha   90.00
_cell.angle_beta   90.00
_cell.angle_gamma   90.00
#
_symmetry.space_group_name_H-M   'P 1'
#
loop_
_entity.id
_entity.type
_entity.pdbx_description
1 polymer ?
#
loop_
_entity_poly.entity_id
_entity_poly.type
_entity_poly.pdbx_seq_one_letter_code
_entity_poly.pdbx_strand_id
1 'polypeptide(L)'
;MRTMLSTWNDGMIPFKLSRQIIQRISNFLSSSRLPVEFTRQPRELKYLLRWKATEFRSFLLYLGPIALKGNLDQANLDLLL
;
A
#
# COMPACT_ATOMS: atom_id res chain seq x y z
N MET A 1 3.28 6.85 7.39
CA MET A 1 2.63 5.77 6.62
C MET A 1 1.17 6.04 6.28
N ARG A 2 0.27 6.20 7.26
CA ARG A 2 -1.16 6.49 6.96
C ARG A 2 -1.35 7.71 6.07
N THR A 3 -0.64 8.80 6.37
CA THR A 3 -0.67 10.06 5.59
C THR A 3 -0.22 9.83 4.15
N MET A 4 0.95 9.23 3.95
CA MET A 4 1.51 8.89 2.64
C MET A 4 0.56 8.01 1.80
N LEU A 5 0.02 6.94 2.37
CA LEU A 5 -0.92 6.08 1.65
C LEU A 5 -2.24 6.79 1.32
N SER A 6 -2.75 7.63 2.24
CA SER A 6 -3.94 8.43 1.96
C SER A 6 -3.70 9.47 0.86
N THR A 7 -2.51 10.09 0.81
CA THR A 7 -2.16 11.02 -0.28
C THR A 7 -2.07 10.32 -1.63
N TRP A 8 -1.58 9.08 -1.63
CA TRP A 8 -1.49 8.28 -2.86
C TRP A 8 -2.85 7.80 -3.37
N ASN A 9 -3.78 7.49 -2.47
CA ASN A 9 -5.12 6.99 -2.83
C ASN A 9 -6.11 8.12 -3.16
N ASP A 10 -6.24 9.10 -2.25
CA ASP A 10 -7.29 10.13 -2.28
C ASP A 10 -6.75 11.56 -2.29
N GLY A 11 -5.43 11.73 -2.39
CA GLY A 11 -4.80 13.05 -2.38
C GLY A 11 -5.02 13.85 -3.67
N MET A 12 -4.42 15.04 -3.70
CA MET A 12 -4.41 15.91 -4.87
C MET A 12 -3.33 15.48 -5.88
N ILE A 13 -3.57 15.76 -7.16
CA ILE A 13 -2.55 15.68 -8.22
C ILE A 13 -1.50 16.76 -7.92
N PRO A 14 -0.18 16.51 -8.04
CA PRO A 14 0.47 15.36 -8.68
C PRO A 14 0.80 14.17 -7.77
N PHE A 15 0.52 14.27 -6.47
CA PHE A 15 0.96 13.26 -5.48
C PHE A 15 0.06 12.02 -5.42
N LYS A 16 -1.12 12.09 -6.04
CA LYS A 16 -2.04 10.96 -6.18
C LYS A 16 -1.57 9.99 -7.27
N LEU A 17 -1.57 8.70 -6.96
CA LEU A 17 -1.22 7.66 -7.93
C LEU A 17 -2.32 7.49 -8.98
N SER A 18 -1.92 6.98 -10.15
CA SER A 18 -2.90 6.67 -11.20
C SER A 18 -3.90 5.61 -10.71
N ARG A 19 -5.13 5.70 -11.21
CA ARG A 19 -6.19 4.73 -10.87
C ARG A 19 -5.76 3.28 -11.16
N GLN A 20 -5.00 3.07 -12.23
CA GLN A 20 -4.49 1.76 -12.62
C GLN A 20 -3.50 1.21 -11.59
N ILE A 21 -2.58 2.05 -11.10
CA ILE A 21 -1.62 1.67 -10.06
C ILE A 21 -2.36 1.33 -8.76
N ILE A 22 -3.33 2.18 -8.35
CA ILE A 22 -4.15 1.94 -7.14
C ILE A 22 -4.90 0.60 -7.23
N GLN A 23 -5.48 0.29 -8.40
CA GLN A 23 -6.17 -0.99 -8.62
C GLN A 23 -5.22 -2.18 -8.56
N ARG A 24 -4.03 -2.10 -9.17
CA ARG A 24 -3.02 -3.16 -9.09
C ARG A 24 -2.59 -3.42 -7.65
N ILE A 25 -2.29 -2.37 -6.89
CA ILE A 25 -1.92 -2.50 -5.48
C ILE A 25 -3.08 -3.11 -4.68
N SER A 26 -4.31 -2.64 -4.88
CA SER A 26 -5.48 -3.15 -4.17
C SER A 26 -5.73 -4.64 -4.45
N ASN A 27 -5.61 -5.06 -5.73
CA ASN A 27 -5.75 -6.47 -6.12
C ASN A 27 -4.62 -7.34 -5.55
N PHE A 28 -3.40 -6.82 -5.49
CA PHE A 28 -2.29 -7.52 -4.84
C PHE A 28 -2.55 -7.73 -3.35
N LEU A 29 -3.01 -6.70 -2.64
CA LEU A 29 -3.31 -6.79 -1.21
C LEU A 29 -4.45 -7.76 -0.92
N SER A 30 -5.51 -7.76 -1.73
CA SER A 30 -6.66 -8.66 -1.53
C SER A 30 -6.33 -10.13 -1.86
N SER A 31 -5.45 -10.38 -2.82
CA SER A 31 -5.01 -11.74 -3.19
C SER A 31 -3.86 -12.27 -2.35
N SER A 32 -3.12 -11.39 -1.65
CA SER A 32 -2.00 -11.77 -0.79
C SER A 32 -2.48 -12.57 0.42
N ARG A 33 -2.02 -13.82 0.53
CA ARG A 33 -2.23 -14.66 1.71
C ARG A 33 -1.05 -14.48 2.66
N LEU A 34 -1.27 -13.77 3.75
CA LEU A 34 -0.26 -13.62 4.79
C LEU A 34 -0.16 -14.90 5.64
N PRO A 35 1.06 -15.26 6.10
CA PRO A 35 1.28 -16.30 7.10
C PRO A 35 0.55 -16.06 8.43
N VAL A 36 0.44 -17.09 9.27
CA VAL A 36 -0.32 -17.07 10.53
C VAL A 36 0.25 -16.10 11.58
N GLU A 37 1.53 -15.77 11.47
CA GLU A 37 2.25 -14.80 12.31
C GLU A 37 1.69 -13.38 12.13
N PHE A 38 1.06 -13.10 10.98
CA PHE A 38 0.41 -11.84 10.74
C PHE A 38 -1.01 -11.86 11.29
N THR A 39 -1.27 -10.99 12.25
CA THR A 39 -2.56 -10.90 12.94
C THR A 39 -3.78 -10.71 12.02
N ARG A 40 -3.62 -10.09 10.83
CA ARG A 40 -4.69 -9.79 9.88
C ARG A 40 -4.17 -9.72 8.45
N GLN A 41 -5.00 -10.16 7.51
CA GLN A 41 -4.79 -9.89 6.08
C GLN A 41 -5.05 -8.39 5.79
N PRO A 42 -4.22 -7.74 4.95
CA PRO A 42 -4.41 -6.33 4.61
C PRO A 42 -5.65 -6.17 3.74
N ARG A 43 -6.41 -5.12 4.01
CA ARG A 43 -7.56 -4.76 3.17
C ARG A 43 -7.10 -4.02 1.93
N GLU A 44 -7.97 -3.89 0.94
CA GLU A 44 -7.75 -3.02 -0.21
C GLU A 44 -7.54 -1.55 0.19
N LEU A 45 -6.90 -0.76 -0.68
CA LEU A 45 -6.57 0.64 -0.40
C LEU A 45 -7.80 1.53 -0.18
N LYS A 46 -8.96 1.21 -0.78
CA LYS A 46 -10.23 1.94 -0.51
C LYS A 46 -10.64 1.95 0.98
N TYR A 47 -10.11 1.02 1.77
CA TYR A 47 -10.41 0.92 3.20
C TYR A 47 -9.29 1.49 4.09
N LEU A 48 -8.35 2.27 3.54
CA LEU A 48 -7.23 2.86 4.28
C LEU A 48 -7.65 3.61 5.56
N LEU A 49 -8.81 4.28 5.55
CA LEU A 49 -9.34 4.97 6.75
C LEU A 49 -9.66 4.01 7.90
N ARG A 50 -9.91 2.73 7.60
CA ARG A 50 -10.26 1.67 8.56
C ARG A 50 -9.09 0.73 8.88
N TRP A 51 -7.92 0.93 8.26
CA TRP A 51 -6.74 0.14 8.56
C TRP A 51 -6.27 0.40 9.98
N LYS A 52 -5.85 -0.65 10.69
CA LYS A 52 -5.17 -0.55 11.98
C LYS A 52 -3.68 -0.36 11.82
N ALA A 53 -3.00 0.06 12.89
CA ALA A 53 -1.53 0.20 12.91
C ALA A 53 -0.78 -1.06 12.46
N THR A 54 -1.31 -2.25 12.76
CA THR A 54 -0.73 -3.52 12.33
C THR A 54 -0.78 -3.71 10.81
N GLU A 55 -1.88 -3.31 10.15
CA GLU A 55 -1.98 -3.38 8.68
C GLU A 55 -1.00 -2.40 8.02
N PHE A 56 -0.89 -1.18 8.54
CA PHE A 56 0.10 -0.21 8.06
C PHE A 56 1.54 -0.70 8.24
N ARG A 57 1.83 -1.37 9.36
CA ARG A 57 3.16 -1.95 9.63
C ARG A 57 3.46 -3.11 8.69
N SER A 58 2.53 -4.04 8.50
CA SER A 58 2.69 -5.16 7.56
C SER A 58 2.88 -4.68 6.13
N PHE A 59 2.16 -3.63 5.74
CA PHE A 59 2.36 -2.98 4.45
C PHE A 59 3.76 -2.38 4.35
N LEU A 60 4.17 -1.50 5.27
CA LEU A 60 5.48 -0.86 5.20
C LEU A 60 6.64 -1.85 5.14
N LEU A 61 6.62 -2.87 6.01
CA LEU A 61 7.79 -3.74 6.20
C LEU A 61 7.87 -4.89 5.19
N TYR A 62 6.72 -5.37 4.69
CA TYR A 62 6.69 -6.62 3.92
C TYR A 62 6.01 -6.46 2.56
N LEU A 63 4.76 -5.98 2.53
CA LEU A 63 3.96 -6.01 1.31
C LEU A 63 4.24 -4.83 0.39
N GLY A 64 4.58 -3.68 0.95
CA GLY A 64 4.79 -2.41 0.26
C GLY A 64 5.87 -2.52 -0.80
N PRO A 65 7.09 -2.97 -0.48
CA PRO A 65 8.14 -3.15 -1.48
C PRO A 65 7.71 -4.02 -2.65
N ILE A 66 6.95 -5.09 -2.40
CA ILE A 66 6.47 -6.00 -3.46
C ILE A 66 5.33 -5.38 -4.26
N ALA A 67 4.35 -4.78 -3.58
CA ALA A 67 3.17 -4.17 -4.19
C ALA A 67 3.52 -2.95 -5.06
N LEU A 68 4.57 -2.22 -4.67
CA LEU A 68 5.00 -0.99 -5.32
C LEU A 68 6.09 -1.22 -6.37
N LYS A 69 6.76 -2.38 -6.36
CA LYS A 69 7.80 -2.73 -7.33
C LYS A 69 7.25 -2.68 -8.76
N GLY A 70 7.87 -1.86 -9.61
CA GLY A 70 7.49 -1.69 -11.01
C GLY A 70 6.23 -0.83 -11.23
N ASN A 71 5.60 -0.32 -10.17
CA ASN A 71 4.48 0.62 -10.26
C ASN A 71 4.86 2.05 -9.85
N LEU A 72 6.00 2.24 -9.19
CA LEU A 72 6.55 3.54 -8.82
C LEU A 72 7.94 3.74 -9.44
N ASP A 73 8.29 4.99 -9.73
CA ASP A 73 9.65 5.38 -10.11
C ASP A 73 10.64 5.07 -8.97
N GLN A 74 11.88 4.75 -9.34
CA GLN A 74 12.95 4.34 -8.42
C GLN A 74 13.11 5.30 -7.22
N ALA A 75 13.04 6.62 -7.47
CA ALA A 75 13.17 7.65 -6.43
C ALA A 75 12.09 7.57 -5.34
N ASN A 76 10.89 7.08 -5.66
CA ASN A 76 9.82 6.90 -4.68
C ASN A 76 9.93 5.58 -3.90
N LEU A 77 10.65 4.61 -4.45
CA LEU A 77 10.98 3.34 -3.77
C LEU A 77 12.10 3.53 -2.75
N ASP A 78 13.08 4.39 -3.04
CA ASP A 78 14.19 4.70 -2.13
C ASP A 78 13.73 5.37 -0.82
N LEU A 79 12.56 6.04 -0.81
CA LEU A 79 11.95 6.59 0.41
C LEU A 79 11.39 5.53 1.37
N LEU A 80 11.35 4.26 0.94
CA LEU A 80 10.81 3.14 1.71
C LEU A 80 11.88 2.17 2.23
N LEU A 81 13.14 2.35 1.82
CA LEU A 81 14.32 1.56 2.24
C LEU A 81 15.26 2.43 3.08
#